data_AF-A0A7C4M8L8-F1
#
_entry.id   AF-A0A7C4M8L8-F1
#
_cell.length_a   1.000
_cell.length_b   1.000
_cell.length_c   1.000
_cell.angle_alpha   90.00
_cell.angle_beta   90.00
_cell.angle_gamma   90.00
#
_symmetry.space_group_name_H-M   'P 1'
#
loop_
_entity.id
_entity.type
_entity.pdbx_description
1 polymer ?
#
loop_
_entity_poly.entity_id
_entity_poly.type
_entity_poly.pdbx_seq_one_letter_code
_entity_poly.pdbx_strand_id
1 'polypeptide(L)'
;MFRRSRVSEQRFSFIYWGGRSVSSEPIERRVTYVGDRLKGSRCPFCGKEYFKPKRYCGNCGRKSLGKMEEIDFFYEKGVLETCTVIREPTNRFTKLAPLIYGTVSFHDGKVRVPGRLTDIIVGSEEINLDDLEGREVVPRFRRRCSVSKSDIIPTISLAFTFADEYYPYQRYDIFHPNKEYDVPGIVGYGVYISRFRIKEVGVERSVPFIDEDAITAAVEAGKLALIYSGIECWFIGKVYVGTESNPYVVNPIASKVAQVLKLGEESADGVQEVDAVDTEFACKAATSMFK
;
A
#
# COMPACT_ATOMS: atom_id res chain seq x y z
N MET A 1 -39.38 -36.05 14.46
CA MET A 1 -38.57 -35.26 15.41
C MET A 1 -37.21 -34.98 14.76
N PHE A 2 -37.12 -33.94 13.91
CA PHE A 2 -35.84 -33.45 13.38
C PHE A 2 -35.92 -31.93 13.30
N ARG A 3 -35.21 -31.28 14.22
CA ARG A 3 -35.04 -29.82 14.30
C ARG A 3 -34.15 -29.40 13.13
N ARG A 4 -34.69 -28.60 12.19
CA ARG A 4 -33.88 -27.80 11.26
C ARG A 4 -33.24 -26.66 12.05
N SER A 5 -31.92 -26.73 12.21
CA SER A 5 -31.07 -25.64 12.69
C SER A 5 -31.12 -24.48 11.70
N ARG A 6 -31.55 -23.30 12.18
CA ARG A 6 -31.45 -22.04 11.45
C ARG A 6 -29.98 -21.66 11.36
N VAL A 7 -29.40 -21.73 10.17
CA VAL A 7 -28.15 -21.03 9.85
C VAL A 7 -28.49 -19.55 9.83
N SER A 8 -27.88 -18.79 10.73
CA SER A 8 -27.99 -17.34 10.77
C SER A 8 -27.32 -16.75 9.53
N GLU A 9 -28.10 -16.18 8.62
CA GLU A 9 -27.63 -15.24 7.60
C GLU A 9 -26.88 -14.09 8.31
N GLN A 10 -25.56 -14.17 8.34
CA GLN A 10 -24.72 -13.02 8.62
C GLN A 10 -24.84 -12.09 7.42
N ARG A 11 -25.71 -11.09 7.54
CA ARG A 11 -25.72 -9.93 6.64
C ARG A 11 -24.35 -9.26 6.73
N PHE A 12 -23.47 -9.55 5.77
CA PHE A 12 -22.31 -8.74 5.48
C PHE A 12 -22.81 -7.34 5.09
N SER A 13 -22.70 -6.39 6.02
CA SER A 13 -22.91 -4.98 5.73
C SER A 13 -21.76 -4.51 4.83
N PHE A 14 -21.93 -4.69 3.53
CA PHE A 14 -21.21 -3.95 2.51
C PHE A 14 -21.40 -2.47 2.81
N ILE A 15 -20.34 -1.76 3.21
CA ILE A 15 -20.34 -0.30 3.10
C ILE A 15 -20.04 0.00 1.63
N TYR A 16 -21.08 -0.14 0.80
CA TYR A 16 -21.17 0.44 -0.53
C TYR A 16 -21.02 1.96 -0.38
N TRP A 17 -20.00 2.55 -0.97
CA TRP A 17 -20.11 3.93 -1.48
C TRP A 17 -20.73 3.85 -2.88
N GLY A 18 -22.00 3.44 -2.92
CA GLY A 18 -22.87 3.58 -4.07
C GLY A 18 -23.39 5.00 -4.14
N GLY A 19 -22.60 5.91 -4.69
CA GLY A 19 -23.00 7.27 -5.01
C GLY A 19 -22.31 7.69 -6.30
N ARG A 20 -23.05 8.32 -7.23
CA ARG A 20 -22.53 8.93 -8.47
C ARG A 20 -21.63 10.14 -8.21
N SER A 21 -20.77 10.11 -7.19
CA SER A 21 -19.81 11.17 -6.93
C SER A 21 -18.47 10.77 -7.53
N VAL A 22 -17.97 11.62 -8.43
CA VAL A 22 -16.53 11.79 -8.65
C VAL A 22 -15.89 11.80 -7.27
N SER A 23 -14.89 10.94 -7.03
CA SER A 23 -14.15 11.02 -5.78
C SER A 23 -13.42 12.36 -5.82
N SER A 24 -13.96 13.35 -5.11
CA SER A 24 -13.34 14.67 -5.09
C SER A 24 -11.96 14.58 -4.44
N GLU A 25 -11.05 15.47 -4.80
CA GLU A 25 -9.69 15.50 -4.24
C GLU A 25 -9.67 15.44 -2.70
N PRO A 26 -10.58 16.12 -1.96
CA PRO A 26 -10.65 16.02 -0.50
C PRO A 26 -11.10 14.65 0.03
N ILE A 27 -11.89 13.90 -0.74
CA ILE A 27 -12.26 12.52 -0.39
C ILE A 27 -11.06 11.63 -0.60
N GLU A 28 -10.40 11.72 -1.76
CA GLU A 28 -9.22 10.90 -2.04
C GLU A 28 -8.08 11.17 -1.06
N ARG A 29 -7.80 12.43 -0.71
CA ARG A 29 -6.81 12.76 0.35
C ARG A 29 -7.09 12.04 1.67
N ARG A 30 -8.35 12.00 2.11
CA ARG A 30 -8.72 11.31 3.36
C ARG A 30 -8.59 9.80 3.23
N VAL A 31 -8.89 9.25 2.06
CA VAL A 31 -8.70 7.82 1.80
C VAL A 31 -7.23 7.49 1.79
N THR A 32 -6.37 8.30 1.17
CA THR A 32 -4.93 8.06 1.08
C THR A 32 -4.23 8.10 2.43
N TYR A 33 -4.60 9.04 3.32
CA TYR A 33 -4.04 9.11 4.68
C TYR A 33 -4.20 7.82 5.47
N VAL A 34 -5.21 7.01 5.15
CA VAL A 34 -5.44 5.72 5.80
C VAL A 34 -4.96 4.57 4.93
N GLY A 35 -5.35 4.56 3.67
CA GLY A 35 -5.21 3.44 2.75
C GLY A 35 -3.80 3.26 2.21
N ASP A 36 -2.99 4.30 2.10
CA ASP A 36 -1.64 4.20 1.53
C ASP A 36 -0.68 3.42 2.44
N ARG A 37 -0.86 3.55 3.76
CA ARG A 37 -0.02 2.85 4.76
C ARG A 37 -0.80 1.84 5.59
N LEU A 38 -2.08 1.67 5.31
CA LEU A 38 -2.98 0.88 6.17
C LEU A 38 -2.97 1.39 7.61
N LYS A 39 -3.10 2.71 7.81
CA LYS A 39 -3.07 3.31 9.15
C LYS A 39 -4.20 2.74 10.02
N GLY A 40 -3.86 2.43 11.25
CA GLY A 40 -4.74 1.94 12.31
C GLY A 40 -4.58 2.76 13.58
N SER A 41 -5.19 2.27 14.66
CA SER A 41 -4.99 2.83 15.99
C SER A 41 -5.00 1.75 17.05
N ARG A 42 -4.14 1.89 18.06
CA ARG A 42 -4.07 1.02 19.22
C ARG A 42 -4.45 1.78 20.48
N CYS A 43 -5.28 1.15 21.31
CA CYS A 43 -5.60 1.70 22.62
C CYS A 43 -4.49 1.34 23.62
N PRO A 44 -3.82 2.32 24.26
CA PRO A 44 -2.75 2.02 25.22
C PRO A 44 -3.28 1.36 26.50
N PHE A 45 -4.58 1.50 26.80
CA PHE A 45 -5.16 1.00 28.06
C PHE A 45 -5.60 -0.46 28.00
N CYS A 46 -6.14 -0.92 26.87
CA CYS A 46 -6.64 -2.29 26.72
C CYS A 46 -5.96 -3.08 25.60
N GLY A 47 -5.00 -2.48 24.90
CA GLY A 47 -4.30 -3.10 23.78
C GLY A 47 -5.17 -3.36 22.54
N LYS A 48 -6.44 -2.92 22.52
CA LYS A 48 -7.32 -3.16 21.37
C LYS A 48 -6.87 -2.33 20.18
N GLU A 49 -6.71 -3.01 19.06
CA GLU A 49 -6.29 -2.44 17.79
C GLU A 49 -7.48 -2.27 16.85
N TYR A 50 -7.38 -1.28 15.97
CA TYR A 50 -8.41 -0.95 15.00
C TYR A 50 -7.75 -0.64 13.66
N PHE A 51 -8.35 -1.13 12.57
CA PHE A 51 -8.10 -0.57 11.25
C PHE A 51 -8.77 0.80 11.15
N LYS A 52 -8.06 1.76 10.56
CA LYS A 52 -8.37 3.19 10.51
C LYS A 52 -8.11 3.93 11.83
N PRO A 53 -7.61 5.19 11.77
CA PRO A 53 -7.43 6.01 12.96
C PRO A 53 -8.74 6.23 13.71
N LYS A 54 -8.71 6.02 15.03
CA LYS A 54 -9.81 6.36 15.94
C LYS A 54 -9.36 7.38 16.96
N ARG A 55 -10.28 8.29 17.32
CA ARG A 55 -10.06 9.25 18.41
C ARG A 55 -10.23 8.65 19.80
N TYR A 56 -10.92 7.52 19.91
CA TYR A 56 -11.17 6.81 21.17
C TYR A 56 -11.41 5.32 20.91
N CYS A 57 -11.11 4.51 21.92
CA CYS A 57 -11.39 3.09 21.99
C CYS A 57 -12.85 2.83 22.35
N GLY A 58 -13.49 1.91 21.64
CA GLY A 58 -14.87 1.49 21.94
C GLY A 58 -15.03 0.76 23.28
N ASN A 59 -13.95 0.20 23.83
CA ASN A 59 -13.97 -0.49 25.13
C ASN A 59 -13.67 0.47 26.30
N CYS A 60 -12.62 1.30 26.17
CA CYS A 60 -12.21 2.22 27.25
C CYS A 60 -12.97 3.56 27.24
N GLY A 61 -13.68 3.87 26.15
CA GLY A 61 -14.45 5.09 25.99
C GLY A 61 -13.59 6.35 26.18
N ARG A 62 -14.13 7.31 26.95
CA ARG A 62 -13.51 8.63 27.16
C ARG A 62 -12.09 8.59 27.74
N LYS A 63 -11.72 7.53 28.49
CA LYS A 63 -10.36 7.40 29.06
C LYS A 63 -9.27 7.42 27.99
N SER A 64 -9.61 6.93 26.79
CA SER A 64 -8.73 6.84 25.62
C SER A 64 -8.84 8.01 24.65
N LEU A 65 -9.69 9.00 24.94
CA LEU A 65 -9.91 10.14 24.04
C LEU A 65 -8.61 10.93 23.86
N GLY A 66 -8.13 11.03 22.60
CA GLY A 66 -6.90 11.74 22.26
C GLY A 66 -5.61 11.04 22.70
N LYS A 67 -5.69 9.81 23.22
CA LYS A 67 -4.55 9.00 23.67
C LYS A 67 -4.37 7.72 22.86
N MET A 68 -5.04 7.62 21.72
CA MET A 68 -4.90 6.47 20.83
C MET A 68 -3.53 6.54 20.14
N GLU A 69 -2.79 5.45 20.15
CA GLU A 69 -1.50 5.35 19.47
C GLU A 69 -1.74 5.07 17.98
N GLU A 70 -0.99 5.72 17.10
CA GLU A 70 -0.99 5.39 15.68
C GLU A 70 -0.18 4.12 15.44
N ILE A 71 -0.73 3.21 14.63
CA ILE A 71 -0.03 2.03 14.12
C ILE A 71 -0.26 1.99 12.60
N ASP A 72 0.62 1.34 11.85
CA ASP A 72 0.40 1.12 10.41
C ASP A 72 0.93 -0.24 9.98
N PHE A 73 0.20 -0.92 9.10
CA PHE A 73 0.49 -2.30 8.70
C PHE A 73 1.35 -2.38 7.44
N PHE A 74 1.86 -1.24 6.94
CA PHE A 74 2.47 -1.14 5.60
C PHE A 74 3.69 -2.06 5.43
N TYR A 75 4.51 -2.22 6.47
CA TYR A 75 5.71 -3.06 6.48
C TYR A 75 5.49 -4.43 7.15
N GLU A 76 4.25 -4.76 7.50
CA GLU A 76 3.94 -5.99 8.22
C GLU A 76 3.45 -7.08 7.27
N LYS A 77 3.55 -8.33 7.73
CA LYS A 77 2.90 -9.46 7.10
C LYS A 77 1.50 -9.66 7.70
N GLY A 78 0.56 -10.03 6.83
CA GLY A 78 -0.77 -10.49 7.23
C GLY A 78 -1.00 -11.93 6.78
N VAL A 79 -2.16 -12.46 7.12
CA VAL A 79 -2.63 -13.78 6.65
C VAL A 79 -3.94 -13.59 5.91
N LEU A 80 -4.07 -14.17 4.72
CA LEU A 80 -5.34 -14.16 3.97
C LEU A 80 -6.31 -15.14 4.64
N GLU A 81 -7.30 -14.64 5.39
CA GLU A 81 -8.25 -15.51 6.10
C GLU A 81 -9.29 -16.12 5.17
N THR A 82 -9.86 -15.29 4.29
CA THR A 82 -10.89 -15.73 3.35
C THR A 82 -10.83 -14.91 2.07
N CYS A 83 -11.15 -15.51 0.94
CA CYS A 83 -11.17 -14.81 -0.35
C CYS A 83 -12.31 -15.26 -1.28
N THR A 84 -12.57 -14.45 -2.30
CA THR A 84 -13.58 -14.70 -3.33
C THR A 84 -13.10 -14.12 -4.66
N VAL A 85 -13.57 -14.69 -5.77
CA VAL A 85 -13.28 -14.18 -7.12
C VAL A 85 -14.41 -13.26 -7.56
N ILE A 86 -14.08 -11.99 -7.78
CA ILE A 86 -14.99 -11.01 -8.37
C ILE A 86 -14.75 -10.97 -9.88
N ARG A 87 -15.64 -11.63 -10.64
CA ARG A 87 -15.58 -11.68 -12.11
C ARG A 87 -16.19 -10.44 -12.78
N GLU A 88 -17.23 -9.87 -12.18
CA GLU A 88 -17.95 -8.71 -12.72
C GLU A 88 -17.92 -7.54 -11.74
N PRO A 89 -16.78 -6.83 -11.61
CA PRO A 89 -16.69 -5.67 -10.75
C PRO A 89 -17.30 -4.43 -11.41
N THR A 90 -17.53 -3.39 -10.61
CA THR A 90 -18.05 -2.09 -11.10
C THR A 90 -17.13 -1.45 -12.14
N ASN A 91 -17.68 -0.52 -12.95
CA ASN A 91 -17.01 0.11 -14.11
C ASN A 91 -15.57 0.61 -13.88
N ARG A 92 -15.24 1.11 -12.67
CA ARG A 92 -13.88 1.60 -12.36
C ARG A 92 -12.85 0.47 -12.21
N PHE A 93 -13.32 -0.73 -11.91
CA PHE A 93 -12.50 -1.92 -11.64
C PHE A 93 -12.60 -2.95 -12.77
N THR A 94 -13.38 -2.69 -13.82
CA THR A 94 -13.57 -3.61 -14.95
C THR A 94 -12.26 -4.02 -15.61
N LYS A 95 -11.27 -3.13 -15.64
CA LYS A 95 -9.93 -3.46 -16.16
C LYS A 95 -9.17 -4.45 -15.27
N LEU A 96 -9.44 -4.46 -13.97
CA LEU A 96 -8.84 -5.39 -13.01
C LEU A 96 -9.58 -6.73 -12.97
N ALA A 97 -10.71 -6.88 -13.67
CA ALA A 97 -11.48 -8.11 -13.67
C ALA A 97 -10.76 -9.21 -14.48
N PRO A 98 -10.82 -10.49 -14.04
CA PRO A 98 -11.29 -10.95 -12.74
C PRO A 98 -10.27 -10.70 -11.62
N LEU A 99 -10.73 -10.31 -10.42
CA LEU A 99 -9.85 -10.06 -9.26
C LEU A 99 -10.23 -10.91 -8.05
N ILE A 100 -9.23 -11.34 -7.29
CA ILE A 100 -9.43 -12.03 -6.01
C ILE A 100 -9.50 -10.98 -4.91
N TYR A 101 -10.58 -11.00 -4.14
CA TYR A 101 -10.82 -10.09 -3.03
C TYR A 101 -11.02 -10.88 -1.75
N GLY A 102 -10.43 -10.42 -0.65
CA GLY A 102 -10.47 -11.17 0.60
C GLY A 102 -10.27 -10.31 1.83
N THR A 103 -10.27 -10.99 2.97
CA THR A 103 -9.97 -10.40 4.27
C THR A 103 -8.59 -10.84 4.72
N VAL A 104 -7.73 -9.87 4.99
CA VAL A 104 -6.39 -10.10 5.52
C VAL A 104 -6.39 -9.78 7.01
N SER A 105 -5.96 -10.74 7.82
CA SER A 105 -5.75 -10.54 9.26
C SER A 105 -4.33 -10.10 9.56
N PHE A 106 -4.19 -9.11 10.44
CA PHE A 106 -2.93 -8.67 11.02
C PHE A 106 -2.93 -8.95 12.53
N HIS A 107 -1.72 -9.09 13.10
CA HIS A 107 -1.51 -9.34 14.53
C HIS A 107 -2.40 -10.45 15.10
N ASP A 108 -2.35 -11.65 14.49
CA ASP A 108 -3.10 -12.83 14.92
C ASP A 108 -4.63 -12.62 14.98
N GLY A 109 -5.19 -11.91 14.00
CA GLY A 109 -6.64 -11.71 13.87
C GLY A 109 -7.21 -10.57 14.71
N LYS A 110 -6.36 -9.77 15.38
CA LYS A 110 -6.79 -8.55 16.08
C LYS A 110 -7.39 -7.52 15.13
N VAL A 111 -6.83 -7.42 13.92
CA VAL A 111 -7.27 -6.47 12.90
C VAL A 111 -7.52 -7.21 11.60
N ARG A 112 -8.70 -6.97 11.02
CA ARG A 112 -9.10 -7.51 9.71
C ARG A 112 -9.24 -6.37 8.72
N VAL A 113 -8.58 -6.52 7.58
CA VAL A 113 -8.51 -5.50 6.54
C VAL A 113 -8.96 -6.12 5.22
N PRO A 114 -9.97 -5.57 4.55
CA PRO A 114 -10.40 -6.08 3.26
C PRO A 114 -9.49 -5.56 2.15
N GLY A 115 -9.09 -6.41 1.21
CA GLY A 115 -8.31 -5.99 0.05
C GLY A 115 -8.20 -7.05 -1.01
N ARG A 116 -7.53 -6.71 -2.10
CA ARG A 116 -7.38 -7.59 -3.26
C ARG A 116 -6.02 -8.26 -3.30
N LEU A 117 -5.96 -9.48 -3.81
CA LEU A 117 -4.67 -10.01 -4.26
C LEU A 117 -4.30 -9.36 -5.60
N THR A 118 -3.01 -9.13 -5.80
CA THR A 118 -2.44 -8.62 -7.06
C THR A 118 -1.31 -9.52 -7.53
N ASP A 119 -0.77 -9.25 -8.72
CA ASP A 119 0.27 -10.04 -9.39
C ASP A 119 -0.15 -11.49 -9.73
N ILE A 120 -1.46 -11.71 -9.84
CA ILE A 120 -2.05 -12.99 -10.24
C ILE A 120 -2.93 -12.74 -11.47
N ILE A 121 -2.69 -13.53 -12.52
CA ILE A 121 -3.58 -13.55 -13.69
C ILE A 121 -4.60 -14.67 -13.46
N VAL A 122 -5.84 -14.29 -13.20
CA VAL A 122 -6.95 -15.22 -13.07
C VAL A 122 -7.44 -15.60 -14.47
N GLY A 123 -7.23 -16.85 -14.86
CA GLY A 123 -7.70 -17.40 -16.13
C GLY A 123 -9.20 -17.71 -16.14
N SER A 124 -9.63 -18.46 -17.16
CA SER A 124 -11.00 -18.98 -17.28
C SER A 124 -11.28 -20.19 -16.38
N GLU A 125 -10.25 -20.82 -15.84
CA GLU A 125 -10.36 -22.00 -14.97
C GLU A 125 -10.87 -21.62 -13.57
N GLU A 126 -11.47 -22.59 -12.87
CA GLU A 126 -11.84 -22.43 -11.47
C GLU A 126 -10.58 -22.44 -10.60
N ILE A 127 -10.33 -21.33 -9.92
CA ILE A 127 -9.27 -21.25 -8.91
C ILE A 127 -9.79 -21.91 -7.64
N ASN A 128 -9.03 -22.88 -7.12
CA ASN A 128 -9.27 -23.40 -5.79
C ASN A 128 -8.86 -22.36 -4.74
N LEU A 129 -9.84 -21.77 -4.07
CA LEU A 129 -9.61 -20.70 -3.09
C LEU A 129 -8.99 -21.23 -1.81
N ASP A 130 -9.22 -22.51 -1.49
CA ASP A 130 -8.64 -23.17 -0.32
C ASP A 130 -7.11 -23.20 -0.36
N ASP A 131 -6.51 -23.17 -1.56
CA ASP A 131 -5.05 -23.13 -1.75
C ASP A 131 -4.47 -21.73 -1.48
N LEU A 132 -5.32 -20.70 -1.44
CA LEU A 132 -4.92 -19.31 -1.21
C LEU A 132 -5.14 -18.89 0.25
N GLU A 133 -6.23 -19.37 0.87
CA GLU A 133 -6.59 -19.07 2.25
C GLU A 133 -5.55 -19.66 3.22
N GLY A 134 -5.25 -18.92 4.30
CA GLY A 134 -4.23 -19.26 5.29
C GLY A 134 -2.79 -18.88 4.88
N ARG A 135 -2.54 -18.46 3.63
CA ARG A 135 -1.21 -18.02 3.20
C ARG A 135 -0.87 -16.62 3.73
N GLU A 136 0.42 -16.41 4.00
CA GLU A 136 0.95 -15.11 4.39
C GLU A 136 1.00 -14.15 3.20
N VAL A 137 0.65 -12.89 3.43
CA VAL A 137 0.58 -11.83 2.41
C VAL A 137 1.24 -10.54 2.89
N VAL A 138 1.71 -9.73 1.95
CA VAL A 138 2.38 -8.45 2.19
C VAL A 138 1.62 -7.33 1.47
N PRO A 139 1.36 -6.19 2.12
CA PRO A 139 0.78 -5.02 1.48
C PRO A 139 1.68 -4.49 0.36
N ARG A 140 1.07 -4.20 -0.78
CA ARG A 140 1.68 -3.54 -1.94
C ARG A 140 0.95 -2.25 -2.25
N PHE A 141 1.72 -1.19 -2.42
CA PHE A 141 1.19 0.09 -2.85
C PHE A 141 0.89 0.03 -4.35
N ARG A 142 -0.40 0.01 -4.69
CA ARG A 142 -0.89 -0.14 -6.07
C ARG A 142 -1.90 0.93 -6.42
N ARG A 143 -2.16 1.11 -7.71
CA ARG A 143 -3.33 1.87 -8.17
C ARG A 143 -4.60 1.16 -7.72
N ARG A 144 -5.56 1.93 -7.20
CA ARG A 144 -6.81 1.38 -6.68
C ARG A 144 -7.74 0.94 -7.80
N CYS A 145 -7.91 1.79 -8.81
CA CYS A 145 -8.84 1.56 -9.92
C CYS A 145 -8.47 2.42 -11.14
N SER A 146 -9.09 2.13 -12.27
CA SER A 146 -9.01 3.00 -13.45
C SER A 146 -9.82 4.27 -13.24
N VAL A 147 -9.33 5.38 -13.81
CA VAL A 147 -9.96 6.70 -13.74
C VAL A 147 -9.95 7.36 -15.11
N SER A 148 -10.70 8.45 -15.28
CA SER A 148 -10.68 9.22 -16.53
C SER A 148 -9.36 10.01 -16.66
N LYS A 149 -9.10 10.57 -17.85
CA LYS A 149 -7.85 11.29 -18.13
C LYS A 149 -7.61 12.52 -17.23
N SER A 150 -8.68 13.11 -16.71
CA SER A 150 -8.63 14.35 -15.93
C SER A 150 -8.78 14.11 -14.42
N ASP A 151 -8.97 12.85 -14.00
CA ASP A 151 -9.14 12.51 -12.59
C ASP A 151 -7.79 12.25 -11.92
N ILE A 152 -7.73 12.47 -10.60
CA ILE A 152 -6.61 12.01 -9.77
C ILE A 152 -6.51 10.50 -9.85
N ILE A 153 -5.29 9.98 -9.95
CA ILE A 153 -5.02 8.54 -9.94
C ILE A 153 -5.00 8.05 -8.48
N PRO A 154 -6.02 7.27 -8.04
CA PRO A 154 -6.09 6.80 -6.67
C PRO A 154 -5.12 5.65 -6.46
N THR A 155 -4.39 5.71 -5.37
CA THR A 155 -3.45 4.68 -4.92
C THR A 155 -3.86 4.16 -3.55
N ILE A 156 -3.49 2.92 -3.25
CA ILE A 156 -3.83 2.27 -1.99
C ILE A 156 -2.93 1.05 -1.73
N SER A 157 -2.70 0.73 -0.46
CA SER A 157 -1.98 -0.49 -0.03
C SER A 157 -2.92 -1.63 0.38
N LEU A 158 -4.21 -1.54 0.04
CA LEU A 158 -5.20 -2.63 0.12
C LEU A 158 -5.08 -3.61 -1.07
N ALA A 159 -3.89 -3.73 -1.62
CA ALA A 159 -3.50 -4.74 -2.58
C ALA A 159 -2.39 -5.59 -1.94
N PHE A 160 -2.45 -6.90 -2.13
CA PHE A 160 -1.61 -7.84 -1.41
C PHE A 160 -0.96 -8.83 -2.38
N THR A 161 0.29 -9.18 -2.13
CA THR A 161 0.98 -10.30 -2.77
C THR A 161 1.33 -11.32 -1.72
N PHE A 162 1.49 -12.58 -2.10
CA PHE A 162 1.96 -13.60 -1.16
C PHE A 162 3.39 -13.32 -0.69
N ALA A 163 3.66 -13.63 0.58
CA ALA A 163 4.90 -13.32 1.28
C ALA A 163 6.09 -14.20 0.84
N ASP A 164 5.83 -15.28 0.11
CA ASP A 164 6.80 -16.29 -0.33
C ASP A 164 7.05 -16.25 -1.85
N GLU A 165 6.50 -15.27 -2.56
CA GLU A 165 6.58 -15.19 -4.02
C GLU A 165 7.61 -14.15 -4.51
N TYR A 166 7.35 -13.53 -5.66
CA TYR A 166 8.30 -12.74 -6.44
C TYR A 166 9.02 -11.63 -5.65
N TYR A 167 8.30 -10.98 -4.72
CA TYR A 167 8.91 -10.15 -3.69
C TYR A 167 8.61 -10.76 -2.31
N PRO A 168 9.53 -11.55 -1.74
CA PRO A 168 9.29 -12.17 -0.45
C PRO A 168 9.20 -11.12 0.66
N TYR A 169 8.54 -11.47 1.76
CA TYR A 169 8.49 -10.62 2.94
C TYR A 169 9.91 -10.43 3.51
N GLN A 170 10.25 -9.18 3.74
CA GLN A 170 11.47 -8.79 4.42
C GLN A 170 11.08 -7.91 5.60
N ARG A 171 11.58 -8.27 6.78
CA ARG A 171 11.31 -7.51 7.99
C ARG A 171 12.07 -6.20 7.94
N TYR A 172 11.38 -5.12 8.25
CA TYR A 172 12.01 -3.81 8.36
C TYR A 172 12.63 -3.66 9.75
N ASP A 173 13.91 -4.02 9.85
CA ASP A 173 14.68 -3.92 11.09
C ASP A 173 15.40 -2.57 11.15
N ILE A 174 14.94 -1.73 12.06
CA ILE A 174 15.50 -0.41 12.27
C ILE A 174 16.81 -0.53 13.06
N PHE A 175 17.89 -0.02 12.48
CA PHE A 175 19.19 0.14 13.12
C PHE A 175 19.49 1.63 13.35
N HIS A 176 19.83 1.97 14.59
CA HIS A 176 20.23 3.32 14.93
C HIS A 176 21.71 3.51 14.60
N PRO A 177 22.07 4.45 13.69
CA PRO A 177 23.47 4.68 13.35
C PRO A 177 24.24 5.19 14.58
N ASN A 178 25.31 4.49 14.96
CA ASN A 178 26.14 4.84 16.12
C ASN A 178 27.23 5.87 15.80
N LYS A 179 27.41 6.22 14.53
CA LYS A 179 28.51 7.07 14.07
C LYS A 179 28.04 7.97 12.93
N GLU A 180 28.30 9.27 13.08
CA GLU A 180 28.15 10.24 12.02
C GLU A 180 29.37 10.21 11.09
N TYR A 181 29.12 10.36 9.80
CA TYR A 181 30.15 10.41 8.77
C TYR A 181 30.07 11.76 8.05
N ASP A 182 31.21 12.45 7.93
CA ASP A 182 31.29 13.71 7.20
C ASP A 182 31.32 13.51 5.67
N VAL A 183 31.61 12.29 5.21
CA VAL A 183 31.69 11.95 3.78
C VAL A 183 30.37 11.33 3.29
N PRO A 184 29.88 11.71 2.10
CA PRO A 184 28.69 11.10 1.52
C PRO A 184 28.94 9.64 1.16
N GLY A 185 27.92 8.80 1.32
CA GLY A 185 27.96 7.37 1.01
C GLY A 185 26.59 6.79 0.71
N ILE A 186 26.57 5.56 0.17
CA ILE A 186 25.34 4.81 -0.10
C ILE A 186 25.10 3.87 1.08
N VAL A 187 23.99 4.07 1.78
CA VAL A 187 23.58 3.29 2.96
C VAL A 187 22.64 2.12 2.61
N GLY A 188 22.02 2.17 1.43
CA GLY A 188 21.13 1.12 0.93
C GLY A 188 20.64 1.45 -0.48
N TYR A 189 20.12 0.43 -1.17
CA TYR A 189 19.49 0.57 -2.48
C TYR A 189 18.30 -0.38 -2.54
N GLY A 190 17.29 -0.02 -3.32
CA GLY A 190 16.11 -0.84 -3.54
C GLY A 190 15.73 -0.80 -5.01
N VAL A 191 15.39 -1.96 -5.56
CA VAL A 191 15.00 -2.08 -6.97
C VAL A 191 13.65 -2.77 -7.03
N TYR A 192 12.71 -2.16 -7.76
CA TYR A 192 11.42 -2.74 -8.05
C TYR A 192 11.26 -2.91 -9.56
N ILE A 193 11.15 -4.17 -9.98
CA ILE A 193 10.85 -4.63 -11.32
C ILE A 193 9.48 -5.32 -11.28
N SER A 194 8.55 -4.98 -12.16
CA SER A 194 7.26 -5.66 -12.28
C SER A 194 7.39 -7.18 -12.46
N ARG A 195 6.43 -7.97 -11.99
CA ARG A 195 6.52 -9.44 -12.05
C ARG A 195 6.43 -9.99 -13.47
N PHE A 196 5.50 -9.47 -14.28
CA PHE A 196 5.17 -10.08 -15.57
C PHE A 196 6.29 -9.87 -16.59
N ARG A 197 6.39 -10.82 -17.53
CA ARG A 197 7.42 -10.87 -18.56
C ARG A 197 6.77 -11.10 -19.91
N ILE A 198 7.27 -10.40 -20.92
CA ILE A 198 7.01 -10.70 -22.32
C ILE A 198 8.32 -11.13 -22.97
N LYS A 199 8.25 -12.21 -23.76
CA LYS A 199 9.38 -12.72 -24.51
C LYS A 199 9.25 -12.29 -25.96
N GLU A 200 10.21 -11.48 -26.40
CA GLU A 200 10.44 -11.18 -27.81
C GLU A 200 11.65 -12.00 -28.30
N VAL A 201 11.91 -11.98 -29.61
CA VAL A 201 12.99 -12.76 -30.22
C VAL A 201 14.34 -12.37 -29.59
N GLY A 202 14.87 -13.24 -28.73
CA GLY A 202 16.17 -13.07 -28.07
C GLY A 202 16.19 -12.17 -26.84
N VAL A 203 15.07 -11.56 -26.43
CA VAL A 203 15.01 -10.63 -25.28
C VAL A 203 13.76 -10.87 -24.46
N GLU A 204 13.91 -10.97 -23.14
CA GLU A 204 12.79 -10.94 -22.19
C GLU A 204 12.69 -9.55 -21.55
N ARG A 205 11.48 -8.97 -21.51
CA ARG A 205 11.23 -7.66 -20.91
C ARG A 205 10.19 -7.75 -19.80
N SER A 206 10.39 -6.97 -18.74
CA SER A 206 9.38 -6.77 -17.70
C SER A 206 8.21 -5.94 -18.20
N VAL A 207 6.99 -6.35 -17.88
CA VAL A 207 5.76 -5.62 -18.21
C VAL A 207 5.06 -5.23 -16.91
N PRO A 208 4.73 -3.94 -16.72
CA PRO A 208 3.90 -3.51 -15.60
C PRO A 208 2.55 -4.21 -15.57
N PHE A 209 2.14 -4.64 -14.38
CA PHE A 209 0.77 -5.07 -14.19
C PHE A 209 -0.19 -3.89 -14.29
N ILE A 210 -1.47 -4.19 -14.48
CA ILE A 210 -2.48 -3.17 -14.82
C ILE A 210 -2.73 -2.14 -13.71
N ASP A 211 -2.33 -2.45 -12.48
CA ASP A 211 -2.41 -1.59 -11.31
C ASP A 211 -1.06 -0.99 -10.88
N GLU A 212 -0.04 -1.10 -11.74
CA GLU A 212 1.28 -0.51 -11.54
C GLU A 212 1.46 0.75 -12.40
N ASP A 213 2.30 1.66 -11.92
CA ASP A 213 2.81 2.82 -12.62
C ASP A 213 4.10 3.35 -11.96
N ALA A 214 4.57 4.53 -12.39
CA ALA A 214 5.79 5.14 -11.87
C ALA A 214 5.73 5.44 -10.36
N ILE A 215 4.56 5.84 -9.82
CA ILE A 215 4.43 6.11 -8.38
C ILE A 215 4.51 4.80 -7.61
N THR A 216 3.83 3.75 -8.09
CA THR A 216 3.88 2.45 -7.41
C THR A 216 5.28 1.87 -7.42
N ALA A 217 5.98 1.97 -8.56
CA ALA A 217 7.37 1.52 -8.66
C ALA A 217 8.30 2.32 -7.74
N ALA A 218 8.16 3.65 -7.68
CA ALA A 218 8.96 4.50 -6.81
C ALA A 218 8.74 4.19 -5.32
N VAL A 219 7.47 4.02 -4.89
CA VAL A 219 7.14 3.70 -3.51
C VAL A 219 7.64 2.29 -3.14
N GLU A 220 7.41 1.27 -3.97
CA GLU A 220 7.87 -0.10 -3.66
C GLU A 220 9.40 -0.20 -3.68
N ALA A 221 10.08 0.48 -4.62
CA ALA A 221 11.54 0.54 -4.63
C ALA A 221 12.09 1.27 -3.39
N GLY A 222 11.48 2.40 -3.01
CA GLY A 222 11.84 3.14 -1.80
C GLY A 222 11.57 2.34 -0.52
N LYS A 223 10.45 1.60 -0.47
CA LYS A 223 10.13 0.66 0.61
C LYS A 223 11.22 -0.40 0.77
N LEU A 224 11.66 -1.00 -0.33
CA LEU A 224 12.78 -1.95 -0.32
C LEU A 224 14.09 -1.28 0.11
N ALA A 225 14.38 -0.08 -0.38
CA ALA A 225 15.59 0.66 -0.01
C ALA A 225 15.65 0.95 1.49
N LEU A 226 14.51 1.31 2.11
CA LEU A 226 14.38 1.50 3.55
C LEU A 226 14.59 0.20 4.33
N ILE A 227 13.98 -0.89 3.87
CA ILE A 227 14.16 -2.22 4.48
C ILE A 227 15.64 -2.62 4.45
N TYR A 228 16.32 -2.42 3.32
CA TYR A 228 17.74 -2.77 3.18
C TYR A 228 18.67 -1.84 3.96
N SER A 229 18.37 -0.55 4.03
CA SER A 229 19.20 0.39 4.79
C SER A 229 19.01 0.27 6.30
N GLY A 230 17.82 -0.14 6.75
CA GLY A 230 17.46 -0.19 8.17
C GLY A 230 17.38 1.19 8.83
N ILE A 231 17.35 2.27 8.06
CA ILE A 231 17.35 3.64 8.59
C ILE A 231 15.93 4.11 8.81
N GLU A 232 15.67 4.75 9.96
CA GLU A 232 14.38 5.38 10.23
C GLU A 232 14.04 6.44 9.18
N CYS A 233 12.84 6.35 8.62
CA CYS A 233 12.42 7.17 7.48
C CYS A 233 12.45 8.69 7.76
N TRP A 234 12.29 9.11 9.02
CA TRP A 234 12.31 10.52 9.40
C TRP A 234 13.71 11.16 9.32
N PHE A 235 14.80 10.38 9.31
CA PHE A 235 16.14 10.92 9.08
C PHE A 235 16.36 11.36 7.63
N ILE A 236 15.49 10.96 6.71
CA ILE A 236 15.59 11.33 5.30
C ILE A 236 15.04 12.73 5.10
N GLY A 237 15.95 13.71 5.03
CA GLY A 237 15.58 15.12 4.85
C GLY A 237 15.27 15.53 3.42
N LYS A 238 15.62 14.72 2.40
CA LYS A 238 15.39 15.04 0.99
C LYS A 238 14.98 13.82 0.16
N VAL A 239 14.11 14.04 -0.82
CA VAL A 239 13.73 13.03 -1.82
C VAL A 239 13.81 13.62 -3.22
N TYR A 240 14.40 12.84 -4.12
CA TYR A 240 14.47 13.14 -5.54
C TYR A 240 13.73 12.05 -6.29
N VAL A 241 12.75 12.43 -7.11
CA VAL A 241 12.01 11.48 -7.95
C VAL A 241 12.14 11.90 -9.40
N GLY A 242 12.42 10.93 -10.27
CA GLY A 242 12.59 11.14 -11.70
C GLY A 242 11.65 10.28 -12.50
N THR A 243 10.92 10.85 -13.46
CA THR A 243 10.04 10.10 -14.35
C THR A 243 9.86 10.77 -15.70
N GLU A 244 10.04 9.99 -16.77
CA GLU A 244 9.72 10.39 -18.15
C GLU A 244 8.32 9.93 -18.58
N SER A 245 7.60 9.25 -17.68
CA SER A 245 6.26 8.71 -17.98
C SER A 245 5.19 9.79 -17.83
N ASN A 246 4.43 10.05 -18.90
CA ASN A 246 3.16 10.76 -18.81
C ASN A 246 2.17 9.96 -17.93
N PRO A 247 1.43 10.57 -16.98
CA PRO A 247 1.23 12.00 -16.72
C PRO A 247 2.21 12.63 -15.70
N TYR A 248 3.13 11.85 -15.15
CA TYR A 248 3.96 12.22 -14.00
C TYR A 248 5.15 13.10 -14.33
N VAL A 249 5.48 13.23 -15.62
CA VAL A 249 6.40 14.26 -16.09
C VAL A 249 5.84 15.67 -15.81
N VAL A 250 4.51 15.83 -15.83
CA VAL A 250 3.83 17.12 -15.58
C VAL A 250 3.34 17.22 -14.13
N ASN A 251 2.79 16.13 -13.58
CA ASN A 251 2.21 16.13 -12.24
C ASN A 251 3.24 15.59 -11.23
N PRO A 252 3.70 16.41 -10.27
CA PRO A 252 4.75 16.01 -9.33
C PRO A 252 4.32 14.83 -8.46
N ILE A 253 5.22 13.88 -8.26
CA ILE A 253 4.98 12.63 -7.51
C ILE A 253 5.87 12.50 -6.27
N ALA A 254 6.93 13.30 -6.14
CA ALA A 254 7.83 13.25 -4.98
C ALA A 254 7.10 13.49 -3.66
N SER A 255 6.14 14.42 -3.64
CA SER A 255 5.27 14.68 -2.47
C SER A 255 4.47 13.44 -2.05
N LYS A 256 3.96 12.67 -3.02
CA LYS A 256 3.23 11.43 -2.76
C LYS A 256 4.16 10.35 -2.23
N VAL A 257 5.33 10.18 -2.85
CA VAL A 257 6.34 9.21 -2.40
C VAL A 257 6.79 9.52 -0.97
N ALA A 258 7.11 10.78 -0.66
CA ALA A 258 7.45 11.26 0.67
C ALA A 258 6.36 10.92 1.70
N GLN A 259 5.11 11.26 1.39
CA GLN A 259 3.97 11.02 2.28
C GLN A 259 3.75 9.53 2.57
N VAL A 260 3.86 8.67 1.54
CA VAL A 260 3.63 7.23 1.70
C VAL A 260 4.77 6.57 2.47
N LEU A 261 6.01 6.98 2.23
CA LEU A 261 7.18 6.42 2.91
C LEU A 261 7.43 7.03 4.31
N LYS A 262 6.69 8.10 4.69
CA LYS A 262 6.90 8.88 5.93
C LYS A 262 8.32 9.46 6.03
N LEU A 263 8.77 10.10 4.96
CA LEU A 263 10.09 10.75 4.92
C LEU A 263 10.03 12.10 5.62
N GLY A 264 11.07 12.44 6.39
CA GLY A 264 11.16 13.72 7.11
C GLY A 264 10.27 13.79 8.35
N GLU A 265 9.94 15.02 8.76
CA GLU A 265 9.14 15.26 9.97
C GLU A 265 7.64 15.26 9.66
N GLU A 266 6.82 14.71 10.56
CA GLU A 266 5.36 14.76 10.42
C GLU A 266 4.81 16.01 11.11
N SER A 267 4.16 16.88 10.35
CA SER A 267 3.48 18.06 10.88
C SER A 267 2.23 17.68 11.68
N ALA A 268 1.68 18.63 12.45
CA ALA A 268 0.48 18.42 13.26
C ALA A 268 -0.75 17.97 12.45
N ASP A 269 -0.78 18.28 11.14
CA ASP A 269 -1.85 17.90 10.23
C ASP A 269 -1.64 16.54 9.55
N GLY A 270 -0.55 15.82 9.90
CA GLY A 270 -0.20 14.50 9.35
C GLY A 270 0.46 14.55 7.97
N VAL A 271 0.99 15.72 7.60
CA VAL A 271 1.69 15.95 6.33
C VAL A 271 3.19 15.88 6.56
N GLN A 272 3.91 15.20 5.67
CA GLN A 272 5.37 15.09 5.77
C GLN A 272 6.06 16.36 5.29
N GLU A 273 6.97 16.89 6.10
CA GLU A 273 7.84 18.03 5.79
C GLU A 273 9.22 17.51 5.38
N VAL A 274 9.49 17.54 4.07
CA VAL A 274 10.72 17.06 3.47
C VAL A 274 11.02 17.87 2.20
N ASP A 275 12.30 18.11 1.90
CA ASP A 275 12.69 18.69 0.62
C ASP A 275 12.43 17.68 -0.51
N ALA A 276 11.46 17.96 -1.36
CA ALA A 276 11.08 17.09 -2.47
C ALA A 276 11.38 17.74 -3.82
N VAL A 277 12.01 17.00 -4.72
CA VAL A 277 12.32 17.46 -6.08
C VAL A 277 11.85 16.42 -7.10
N ASP A 278 10.99 16.86 -8.01
CA ASP A 278 10.59 16.09 -9.19
C ASP A 278 11.45 16.48 -10.39
N THR A 279 11.91 15.48 -11.15
CA THR A 279 12.76 15.67 -12.33
C THR A 279 12.19 14.93 -13.53
N GLU A 280 12.15 15.58 -14.69
CA GLU A 280 11.72 14.93 -15.94
C GLU A 280 12.82 13.99 -16.48
N PHE A 281 14.09 14.25 -16.16
CA PHE A 281 15.23 13.46 -16.63
C PHE A 281 15.53 12.28 -15.70
N ALA A 282 14.72 11.23 -15.78
CA ALA A 282 14.91 10.01 -14.98
C ALA A 282 16.31 9.38 -15.21
N CYS A 283 16.80 9.43 -16.45
CA CYS A 283 18.12 8.88 -16.83
C CYS A 283 19.32 9.66 -16.25
N LYS A 284 19.09 10.82 -15.62
CA LYS A 284 20.10 11.65 -14.95
C LYS A 284 19.77 11.95 -13.49
N ALA A 285 18.74 11.32 -12.93
CA ALA A 285 18.30 11.58 -11.55
C ALA A 285 19.39 11.32 -10.49
N ALA A 286 20.42 10.51 -10.81
CA ALA A 286 21.58 10.26 -9.97
C ALA A 286 22.81 11.16 -10.26
N THR A 287 22.79 11.97 -11.33
CA THR A 287 23.79 13.03 -11.54
C THR A 287 23.29 14.27 -10.81
N SER A 288 24.02 14.66 -9.77
CA SER A 288 23.71 15.78 -8.88
C SER A 288 23.13 16.98 -9.63
N MET A 289 21.88 17.34 -9.34
CA MET A 289 21.43 18.71 -9.57
C MET A 289 22.18 19.60 -8.58
N PHE A 290 23.12 20.38 -9.07
CA PHE A 290 23.74 21.44 -8.27
C PHE A 290 22.64 22.45 -7.90
N LYS A 291 22.51 22.73 -6.60
CA LYS A 291 21.64 23.79 -6.07
C LYS A 291 22.44 25.07 -5.93
#